data_AF-A0A519T2R0-F1
#
_entry.id   AF-A0A519T2R0-F1
#
_cell.length_a   1.000
_cell.length_b   1.000
_cell.length_c   1.000
_cell.angle_alpha   90.00
_cell.angle_beta   90.00
_cell.angle_gamma   90.00
#
_symmetry.space_group_name_H-M   'P 1'
#
loop_
_entity.id
_entity.type
_entity.pdbx_description
1 polymer ?
#
loop_
_entity_poly.entity_id
_entity_poly.type
_entity_poly.pdbx_seq_one_letter_code
_entity_poly.pdbx_strand_id
1 'polypeptide(L)'
;MSVAQQRALVNQADPTSSVHARCQALGRSRSSFYYQPCGESAYNLDLMRLLNEEFTQHNFKGVLGLRDHLRLTGHLVSEKRVRRLVRLMGHEPV
;
A
#
# COMPACT_ATOMS: atom_id res chain seq x y z
N MET A 1 4.23 18.58 -0.27
CA MET A 1 5.33 17.80 0.34
C MET A 1 4.82 16.42 0.73
N SER A 2 5.59 15.36 0.46
CA SER A 2 5.25 13.99 0.86
C SER A 2 5.29 13.84 2.39
N VAL A 3 4.47 12.93 2.95
CA VAL A 3 4.48 12.58 4.38
C VAL A 3 5.88 12.14 4.84
N ALA A 4 6.62 11.44 3.97
CA ALA A 4 8.00 11.03 4.26
C ALA A 4 8.95 12.23 4.41
N GLN A 5 8.81 13.24 3.54
CA GLN A 5 9.60 14.48 3.60
C GLN A 5 9.27 15.29 4.85
N GLN A 6 7.99 15.37 5.23
CA GLN A 6 7.57 16.08 6.44
C GLN A 6 8.12 15.41 7.72
N ARG A 7 8.19 14.07 7.77
CA ARG A 7 8.81 13.34 8.88
C ARG A 7 10.32 13.59 8.97
N ALA A 8 11.00 13.64 7.83
CA ALA A 8 12.42 13.95 7.80
C ALA A 8 12.70 15.34 8.39
N LEU A 9 11.86 16.34 8.10
CA LEU A 9 11.96 17.68 8.68
C LEU A 9 11.73 17.67 10.21
N VAL A 10 10.80 16.86 10.71
CA VAL A 10 10.63 16.69 12.16
C VAL A 10 11.92 16.12 12.76
N ASN A 11 12.55 15.12 12.14
CA ASN A 11 13.80 14.52 12.64
C ASN A 11 15.01 15.47 12.59
N GLN A 12 15.06 16.37 11.61
CA GLN A 12 16.18 17.31 11.42
C GLN A 12 16.14 18.54 12.34
N ALA A 13 15.00 18.80 12.98
CA ALA A 13 14.84 19.96 13.84
C ALA A 13 15.50 19.77 15.23
N ASP A 14 15.81 20.90 15.87
CA ASP A 14 16.68 20.98 17.04
C ASP A 14 16.31 19.98 18.17
N PRO A 15 17.31 19.30 18.78
CA PRO A 15 17.07 18.30 19.82
C PRO A 15 16.37 18.85 21.07
N THR A 16 16.47 20.17 21.30
CA THR A 16 15.86 20.89 22.42
C THR A 16 14.34 21.06 22.27
N SER A 17 13.82 20.90 21.05
CA SER A 17 12.40 21.08 20.76
C SER A 17 11.61 19.75 20.86
N SER A 18 10.46 19.80 21.53
CA SER A 18 9.60 18.62 21.63
C SER A 18 9.08 18.20 20.26
N VAL A 19 8.98 16.88 20.02
CA VAL A 19 8.38 16.32 18.79
C VAL A 19 6.96 16.86 18.57
N HIS A 20 6.23 17.15 19.64
CA HIS A 20 4.90 17.74 19.59
C HIS A 20 4.92 19.14 18.96
N ALA A 21 5.80 20.04 19.43
CA ALA A 21 5.92 21.40 18.88
C ALA A 21 6.32 21.38 17.40
N ARG A 22 7.23 20.48 17.02
CA ARG A 22 7.65 20.28 15.62
C ARG A 22 6.51 19.78 14.72
N CYS A 23 5.72 18.82 15.18
CA CYS A 23 4.55 18.33 14.44
C CYS A 23 3.48 19.42 14.32
N GLN A 24 3.26 20.21 15.37
CA GLN A 24 2.30 21.32 15.39
C GLN A 24 2.70 22.44 14.42
N ALA A 25 3.98 22.80 14.38
CA ALA A 25 4.52 23.76 13.41
C ALA A 25 4.29 23.32 11.95
N LEU A 26 4.24 22.02 11.69
CA LEU A 26 3.97 21.43 10.39
C LEU A 26 2.47 21.11 10.16
N GLY A 27 1.58 21.44 11.09
CA GLY A 27 0.14 21.17 11.00
C GLY A 27 -0.22 19.68 11.00
N ARG A 28 0.61 18.81 11.60
CA ARG A 28 0.41 17.35 11.65
C ARG A 28 0.16 16.86 13.07
N SER A 29 -0.62 15.79 13.16
CA SER A 29 -0.77 15.08 14.43
C SER A 29 0.54 14.40 14.82
N ARG A 30 0.83 14.35 16.12
CA ARG A 30 1.95 13.58 16.69
C ARG A 30 1.92 12.11 16.25
N SER A 31 0.73 11.51 16.11
CA SER A 31 0.57 10.11 15.68
C SER A 31 1.14 9.84 14.29
N SER A 32 1.12 10.82 13.39
CA SER A 32 1.68 10.69 12.05
C SER A 32 3.20 10.50 12.08
N PHE A 33 3.88 11.02 13.11
CA PHE A 33 5.33 10.87 13.26
C PHE A 33 5.74 9.44 13.64
N TYR A 34 5.04 8.82 14.59
CA TYR A 34 5.34 7.46 15.06
C TYR A 34 4.82 6.36 14.13
N TYR A 35 3.91 6.67 13.21
CA TYR A 35 3.36 5.68 12.29
C TYR A 35 4.41 5.20 11.29
N GLN A 36 4.87 3.96 11.42
CA GLN A 36 5.69 3.32 10.40
C GLN A 36 4.77 2.57 9.42
N PRO A 37 4.85 2.83 8.10
CA PRO A 37 4.07 2.06 7.14
C PRO A 37 4.52 0.60 7.18
N CYS A 38 3.61 -0.30 7.51
CA CYS A 38 3.84 -1.73 7.32
C CYS A 38 3.78 -2.04 5.82
N GLY A 39 4.79 -2.75 5.32
CA GLY A 39 4.79 -3.28 3.96
C GLY A 39 3.69 -4.33 3.75
N GLU A 40 3.64 -4.87 2.53
CA GLU A 40 2.77 -6.00 2.22
C GLU A 40 3.33 -7.30 2.82
N SER A 41 2.44 -8.22 3.17
CA SER A 41 2.84 -9.55 3.62
C SER A 41 3.44 -10.36 2.46
N ALA A 42 4.30 -11.34 2.78
CA ALA A 42 4.86 -12.25 1.77
C ALA A 42 3.76 -12.90 0.91
N TYR A 43 2.67 -13.33 1.53
CA TYR A 43 1.50 -13.86 0.83
C TYR A 43 0.88 -12.87 -0.15
N ASN A 44 0.76 -11.59 0.22
CA ASN A 44 0.25 -10.57 -0.69
C ASN A 44 1.20 -10.33 -1.86
N LEU A 45 2.51 -10.40 -1.64
CA LEU A 45 3.51 -10.29 -2.71
C LEU A 45 3.40 -11.46 -3.70
N ASP A 46 3.19 -12.68 -3.22
CA ASP A 46 2.97 -13.84 -4.07
C ASP A 46 1.68 -13.72 -4.89
N LEU A 47 0.59 -13.25 -4.26
CA LEU A 47 -0.65 -12.95 -4.98
C LEU A 47 -0.45 -11.86 -6.04
N MET A 48 0.33 -10.82 -5.75
CA MET A 48 0.62 -9.75 -6.71
C MET A 48 1.42 -10.27 -7.91
N ARG A 49 2.31 -11.26 -7.72
CA ARG A 49 3.04 -11.91 -8.82
C ARG A 49 2.10 -12.68 -9.74
N LEU A 50 1.26 -13.54 -9.17
CA LEU A 50 0.26 -14.33 -9.93
C LEU A 50 -0.72 -13.41 -10.67
N LEU A 51 -1.19 -12.35 -10.02
CA LEU A 51 -2.06 -11.36 -10.65
C LEU A 51 -1.37 -10.64 -11.81
N ASN A 52 -0.08 -10.33 -11.69
CA ASN A 52 0.67 -9.66 -12.75
C ASN A 52 0.82 -10.55 -13.98
N GLU A 53 1.13 -11.83 -13.77
CA GLU A 53 1.21 -12.83 -14.84
C GLU A 53 -0.14 -12.97 -15.54
N GLU A 54 -1.21 -13.13 -14.77
CA GLU A 54 -2.57 -13.27 -15.32
C GLU A 54 -3.03 -12.02 -16.06
N PHE A 55 -2.73 -10.83 -15.54
CA PHE A 55 -3.09 -9.56 -16.19
C PHE A 55 -2.33 -9.36 -17.51
N THR A 56 -1.07 -9.82 -17.57
CA THR A 56 -0.24 -9.78 -18.79
C THR A 56 -0.78 -10.73 -19.86
N GLN A 57 -1.24 -11.92 -19.46
CA GLN A 57 -1.78 -12.92 -20.38
C GLN A 57 -3.24 -12.63 -20.78
N HIS A 58 -4.04 -12.07 -19.87
CA HIS A 58 -5.48 -11.90 -20.01
C HIS A 58 -5.94 -10.49 -19.62
N ASN A 59 -5.53 -9.50 -20.41
CA ASN A 59 -5.80 -8.07 -20.18
C ASN A 59 -7.29 -7.67 -20.12
N PHE A 60 -8.21 -8.54 -20.52
CA PHE A 60 -9.66 -8.30 -20.49
C PHE A 60 -10.33 -8.74 -19.18
N LYS A 61 -9.61 -9.42 -18.28
CA LYS A 61 -10.19 -9.91 -17.02
C LYS A 61 -10.32 -8.80 -16.00
N GLY A 62 -11.56 -8.49 -15.62
CA GLY A 62 -11.86 -7.64 -14.47
C GLY A 62 -11.57 -8.34 -13.13
N VAL A 63 -11.87 -7.66 -12.02
CA VAL A 63 -11.54 -8.14 -10.65
C VAL A 63 -12.11 -9.53 -10.35
N LEU A 64 -13.32 -9.84 -10.82
CA LEU A 64 -13.94 -11.14 -10.62
C LEU A 64 -13.20 -12.27 -11.35
N GLY A 65 -12.76 -12.03 -12.58
CA GLY A 65 -11.97 -13.01 -13.35
C GLY A 65 -10.62 -13.28 -12.70
N LEU A 66 -9.94 -12.23 -12.22
CA LEU A 66 -8.69 -12.35 -11.48
C LEU A 66 -8.87 -13.11 -10.15
N ARG A 67 -9.97 -12.86 -9.44
CA ARG A 67 -10.33 -13.61 -8.23
C ARG A 67 -10.53 -15.09 -8.53
N ASP A 68 -11.24 -15.40 -9.60
CA ASP A 68 -11.55 -16.79 -9.95
C ASP A 68 -10.29 -17.53 -10.40
N HIS A 69 -9.39 -16.88 -11.14
CA HIS A 69 -8.05 -17.40 -11.43
C HIS A 69 -7.27 -17.74 -10.15
N LEU A 70 -7.22 -16.82 -9.18
CA LEU A 70 -6.54 -17.06 -7.91
C LEU A 70 -7.16 -18.22 -7.12
N ARG A 71 -8.48 -18.41 -7.20
CA ARG A 71 -9.15 -19.53 -6.55
C ARG A 71 -8.82 -20.86 -7.22
N LEU A 72 -8.72 -20.88 -8.55
CA LEU A 72 -8.31 -22.07 -9.31
C LEU A 72 -6.87 -22.47 -8.98
N THR A 73 -5.99 -21.52 -8.67
CA THR A 73 -4.61 -21.78 -8.24
C THR A 73 -4.49 -22.09 -6.73
N GLY A 74 -5.62 -22.22 -6.01
CA GLY A 74 -5.66 -22.63 -4.60
C GLY A 74 -5.69 -21.49 -3.59
N HIS A 75 -5.75 -20.24 -4.04
CA HIS A 75 -5.81 -19.07 -3.16
C HIS A 75 -7.25 -18.62 -2.91
N LEU A 76 -7.76 -18.90 -1.70
CA LEU A 76 -9.06 -18.42 -1.23
C LEU A 76 -9.00 -16.93 -0.87
N VAL A 77 -9.19 -16.08 -1.87
CA VAL A 77 -9.19 -14.61 -1.72
C VAL A 77 -10.56 -14.00 -2.03
N SER A 78 -10.82 -12.85 -1.41
CA SER A 78 -12.01 -12.04 -1.67
C SER A 78 -11.76 -11.01 -2.76
N GLU A 79 -12.81 -10.64 -3.48
CA GLU A 79 -12.75 -9.62 -4.54
C GLU A 79 -12.21 -8.28 -4.03
N LYS A 80 -12.57 -7.88 -2.80
CA LYS A 80 -12.07 -6.65 -2.16
C LYS A 80 -10.55 -6.65 -2.04
N ARG A 81 -9.96 -7.81 -1.71
CA ARG A 81 -8.51 -7.97 -1.60
C ARG A 81 -7.86 -7.89 -2.97
N VAL A 82 -8.39 -8.60 -3.96
CA VAL A 82 -7.88 -8.57 -5.34
C VAL A 82 -7.90 -7.13 -5.87
N ARG A 83 -9.03 -6.42 -5.74
CA ARG A 83 -9.14 -5.01 -6.17
C ARG A 83 -8.10 -4.11 -5.52
N ARG A 84 -7.85 -4.26 -4.22
CA ARG A 84 -6.82 -3.49 -3.50
C ARG A 84 -5.43 -3.78 -4.07
N LEU A 85 -5.08 -5.04 -4.26
CA LEU A 85 -3.74 -5.44 -4.73
C LEU A 85 -3.51 -4.96 -6.17
N VAL A 86 -4.49 -5.12 -7.06
CA VAL A 86 -4.43 -4.64 -8.45
C VAL A 86 -4.21 -3.11 -8.50
N ARG A 87 -4.93 -2.36 -7.64
CA ARG A 87 -4.73 -0.91 -7.52
C ARG A 87 -3.35 -0.53 -6.97
N LEU A 88 -2.83 -1.29 -6.01
CA LEU A 88 -1.48 -1.09 -5.47
C LEU A 88 -0.39 -1.37 -6.52
N MET A 89 -0.65 -2.27 -7.47
CA MET A 89 0.22 -2.54 -8.61
C MET A 89 0.17 -1.44 -9.69
N GLY A 90 -0.77 -0.49 -9.59
CA GLY A 90 -0.93 0.60 -10.56
C GLY A 90 -1.79 0.24 -11.77
N HIS A 91 -2.51 -0.88 -11.73
CA HIS A 91 -3.48 -1.24 -12.77
C HIS A 91 -4.87 -0.71 -12.38
N GLU A 92 -5.56 -0.09 -13.34
CA GLU A 92 -7.00 0.15 -13.20
C GLU A 92 -7.75 -1.12 -13.62
N PRO A 93 -8.47 -1.77 -12.70
CA PRO A 93 -9.33 -2.87 -13.08
C PRO A 93 -10.47 -2.33 -13.96
N VAL A 94 -10.63 -2.94 -15.14
CA VAL A 94 -11.75 -2.72 -16.07
C VAL A 94 -13.05 -3.22 -15.44
#